data_AF-A0A5A7N8R2-F1
#
_entry.id   AF-A0A5A7N8R2-F1
#
_cell.length_a   1.000
_cell.length_b   1.000
_cell.length_c   1.000
_cell.angle_alpha   90.00
_cell.angle_beta   90.00
_cell.angle_gamma   90.00
#
_symmetry.space_group_name_H-M   'P 1'
#
loop_
_entity.id
_entity.type
_entity.pdbx_description
1 polymer ?
#
loop_
_entity_poly.entity_id
_entity_poly.type
_entity_poly.pdbx_seq_one_letter_code
_entity_poly.pdbx_strand_id
1 'polypeptide(L)' 'MGAHRRGFAARAARVEMPGGPLQIHWADDDHVLMTGAVRTAFRGTVNLADMAHD' A
#
# COMPACT_ATOMS: atom_id res chain seq x y z
N MET A 1 -10.04 -3.33 -12.59
CA MET A 1 -11.06 -2.25 -12.64
C MET A 1 -11.49 -1.91 -11.22
N GLY A 2 -11.40 -0.64 -10.79
CA GLY A 2 -11.72 -0.20 -9.43
C GLY A 2 -13.22 0.08 -9.20
N ALA A 3 -13.66 0.11 -7.94
CA ALA A 3 -15.06 0.34 -7.54
C ALA A 3 -15.63 1.68 -8.05
N HIS A 4 -14.82 2.75 -8.03
CA HIS A 4 -15.22 4.05 -8.57
C HIS A 4 -15.60 4.00 -10.05
N ARG A 5 -14.80 3.31 -10.89
CA ARG A 5 -15.08 3.18 -12.34
C ARG A 5 -16.35 2.40 -12.65
N ARG A 6 -16.88 1.66 -11.68
CA ARG A 6 -18.12 0.89 -11.78
C ARG A 6 -19.30 1.60 -11.10
N GLY A 7 -19.11 2.81 -10.58
CA GLY A 7 -20.15 3.57 -9.87
C GLY A 7 -20.48 3.06 -8.47
N PHE A 8 -19.66 2.17 -7.90
CA PHE A 8 -19.89 1.58 -6.57
C PHE A 8 -19.25 2.37 -5.42
N ALA A 9 -18.41 3.36 -5.72
CA ALA A 9 -17.74 4.20 -4.73
C ALA A 9 -17.44 5.59 -5.31
N ALA A 10 -17.25 6.58 -4.44
CA ALA A 10 -16.75 7.91 -4.83
C ALA A 10 -15.26 7.86 -5.24
N ARG A 11 -14.71 9.01 -5.69
CA ARG A 11 -13.27 9.16 -6.02
C ARG A 11 -12.34 9.14 -4.80
N ALA A 12 -12.88 9.12 -3.60
CA ALA A 12 -12.15 8.89 -2.37
C ALA A 12 -12.88 7.81 -1.57
N ALA A 13 -12.15 6.81 -1.09
CA ALA A 13 -12.71 5.71 -0.31
C ALA A 13 -11.73 5.22 0.75
N ARG A 14 -12.28 4.88 1.93
CA ARG A 14 -11.58 4.12 2.96
C ARG A 14 -11.87 2.64 2.76
N VAL A 15 -10.81 1.85 2.63
CA VAL A 15 -10.87 0.39 2.49
C VAL A 15 -10.43 -0.24 3.81
N GLU A 16 -11.31 -1.00 4.45
CA GLU A 16 -10.99 -1.77 5.65
C GLU A 16 -10.32 -3.09 5.25
N MET A 17 -9.13 -3.35 5.78
CA MET A 17 -8.37 -4.58 5.55
C MET A 17 -7.93 -5.18 6.88
N PRO A 18 -7.56 -6.48 6.94
CA PRO A 18 -7.07 -7.09 8.18
C PRO A 18 -5.87 -6.36 8.80
N GLY A 19 -5.01 -5.74 7.98
CA GLY A 19 -3.86 -4.95 8.43
C GLY A 19 -4.17 -3.50 8.82
N GLY A 20 -5.44 -3.09 8.78
CA GLY A 20 -5.89 -1.73 9.03
C GLY A 20 -6.41 -1.00 7.78
N PRO A 21 -6.83 0.26 7.95
CA PRO A 21 -7.46 1.03 6.88
C PRO A 21 -6.46 1.56 5.85
N LEU A 22 -6.88 1.58 4.59
CA LEU A 22 -6.21 2.29 3.51
C LEU A 22 -7.12 3.38 2.94
N GLN A 23 -6.55 4.56 2.71
CA GLN A 23 -7.23 5.63 1.98
C GLN A 23 -6.85 5.56 0.51
N ILE A 24 -7.84 5.45 -0.35
CA ILE A 24 -7.70 5.40 -1.81
C ILE A 24 -8.26 6.69 -2.40
N HIS A 25 -7.49 7.34 -3.27
CA HIS A 25 -7.94 8.47 -4.07
C HIS A 25 -7.67 8.20 -5.56
N TRP A 26 -8.71 8.26 -6.38
CA TRP A 26 -8.60 8.20 -7.84
C TRP A 26 -8.45 9.62 -8.37
N ALA A 27 -7.21 10.05 -8.59
CA ALA A 27 -6.86 11.38 -9.05
C ALA A 27 -7.33 11.63 -10.49
N ASP A 28 -7.43 12.89 -10.89
CA ASP A 28 -7.96 13.30 -12.19
C ASP A 28 -7.04 12.95 -13.37
N ASP A 29 -5.76 12.71 -13.09
CA ASP A 29 -4.72 12.29 -14.04
C ASP A 29 -4.65 10.76 -14.24
N ASP A 30 -5.73 10.04 -13.90
CA ASP A 30 -5.86 8.58 -13.97
C ASP A 30 -4.86 7.81 -13.08
N HIS A 31 -4.31 8.48 -12.06
CA HIS A 31 -3.52 7.84 -11.01
C HIS A 31 -4.35 7.45 -9.78
N VAL A 32 -3.85 6.44 -9.06
CA VAL A 32 -4.40 6.01 -7.78
C VAL A 32 -3.40 6.35 -6.69
N LEU A 33 -3.78 7.24 -5.79
CA LEU A 33 -3.02 7.55 -4.59
C LEU A 33 -3.51 6.66 -3.46
N MET A 34 -2.57 6.06 -2.72
CA MET A 34 -2.86 5.17 -1.61
C MET A 34 -2.10 5.63 -0.37
N THR A 35 -2.84 5.92 0.69
CA THR A 35 -2.27 6.34 1.98
C THR A 35 -2.62 5.31 3.04
N GLY A 36 -1.62 4.88 3.80
CA GLY A 36 -1.75 3.91 4.88
C GLY A 36 -0.66 4.09 5.92
N ALA A 37 -0.88 3.50 7.09
CA ALA A 37 0.13 3.47 8.13
C ALA A 37 1.32 2.58 7.70
N VAL A 38 2.52 2.95 8.13
CA VAL A 38 3.74 2.16 7.94
C VAL A 38 4.49 2.07 9.25
N ARG A 39 5.22 0.97 9.45
CA ARG A 39 6.07 0.77 10.63
C ARG A 39 7.38 0.08 10.23
N THR A 40 8.50 0.59 10.73
CA THR A 40 9.78 -0.11 10.66
C THR A 40 9.78 -1.25 11.67
N ALA A 41 9.88 -2.49 11.20
CA ALA A 41 9.93 -3.67 12.07
C ALA A 41 11.28 -3.75 12.82
N PHE A 42 12.38 -3.58 12.10
CA PHE A 42 13.74 -3.53 12.63
C PHE A 42 14.66 -2.73 11.68
N ARG A 43 15.85 -2.38 12.17
CA ARG A 43 16.96 -1.87 11.36
C ARG A 43 18.24 -2.57 11.81
N GLY A 44 19.03 -3.05 10.85
CA GLY A 44 20.27 -3.78 11.15
C GLY A 44 21.18 -3.85 9.94
N THR A 45 22.33 -4.48 10.12
CA THR A 45 23.34 -4.74 9.09
C THR A 45 23.53 -6.24 8.94
N VAL A 46 23.72 -6.72 7.71
CA VAL A 46 24.06 -8.11 7.41
C VAL A 46 25.43 -8.16 6.76
N ASN A 47 26.28 -9.09 7.19
CA ASN A 47 27.49 -9.44 6.46
C ASN A 47 27.10 -10.42 5.34
N LEU A 48 27.32 -10.02 4.08
CA LEU A 48 26.92 -10.82 2.93
C LEU A 48 27.74 -12.12 2.81
N ALA A 49 28.95 -12.18 3.36
CA ALA A 49 29.76 -13.39 3.36
C ALA A 49 29.11 -14.53 4.19
N ASP A 50 28.38 -14.16 5.26
CA ASP A 50 27.67 -15.12 6.12
C ASP A 50 26.40 -15.68 5.45
N MET A 51 26.00 -15.11 4.30
CA MET A 51 24.81 -15.48 3.52
C MET A 51 25.15 -16.20 2.21
N ALA A 52 26.44 -16.40 1.91
CA ALA A 52 26.84 -17.23 0.78
C ALA A 52 26.59 -18.71 1.13
N HIS A 53 25.83 -19.40 0.29
CA HIS A 53 25.78 -20.86 0.31
C HIS A 53 26.84 -21.37 -0.67
N ASP A 54 27.64 -22.34 -0.25
CA ASP A 54 28.58 -23.07 -1.12
C ASP A 54 27.83 -23.75 -2.30
#